data_AF-A0A3S0ZJ33-F1
#
_entry.id   AF-A0A3S0ZJ33-F1
#
_cell.length_a   1.000
_cell.length_b   1.000
_cell.length_c   1.000
_cell.angle_alpha   90.00
_cell.angle_beta   90.00
_cell.angle_gamma   90.00
#
_symmetry.space_group_name_H-M   'P 1'
#
loop_
_entity.id
_entity.type
_entity.pdbx_description
1 polymer ?
#
loop_
_entity_poly.entity_id
_entity_poly.type
_entity_poly.pdbx_seq_one_letter_code
_entity_poly.pdbx_strand_id
1 'polypeptide(L)'
;MYRNHILYLAEKYQTVVIIGETGCGKSTQIPQRNDRAMIRQICNVKPEDVATTRSNELLTLLGLEDLNLILKERRLRWYGHVERSSGAIKTALDMQVTGSRGKGRPRMTWKQVTERDRKDWKLSTTDPHDRNTWRSGVRSAMRAASQLPGRGSTDVDVAPVPAR
;
A
#
# COMPACT_ATOMS: atom_id res chain seq x y z
N MET A 1 -7.75 14.11 13.87
CA MET A 1 -7.36 15.49 14.25
C MET A 1 -6.21 16.06 13.41
N TYR A 2 -5.11 15.33 13.14
CA TYR A 2 -3.95 15.91 12.42
C TYR A 2 -4.00 15.93 10.87
N ARG A 3 -5.01 15.33 10.23
CA ARG A 3 -5.05 15.16 8.76
C ARG A 3 -5.02 16.49 8.01
N ASN A 4 -5.96 17.38 8.32
CA ASN A 4 -6.09 18.64 7.58
C ASN A 4 -4.87 19.55 7.83
N HIS A 5 -4.29 19.52 9.03
CA HIS A 5 -3.05 20.23 9.32
C HIS A 5 -1.85 19.70 8.53
N ILE A 6 -1.69 18.37 8.40
CA ILE A 6 -0.59 17.81 7.62
C ILE A 6 -0.73 18.16 6.14
N LEU A 7 -1.94 18.12 5.60
CA LEU A 7 -2.20 18.52 4.20
C LEU A 7 -1.93 20.01 3.99
N TYR A 8 -2.39 20.87 4.88
CA TYR A 8 -2.10 22.30 4.86
C TYR A 8 -0.58 22.59 4.88
N LEU A 9 0.16 21.91 5.74
CA LEU A 9 1.62 22.06 5.81
C LEU A 9 2.30 21.58 4.52
N ALA A 10 1.86 20.47 3.95
CA ALA A 10 2.41 19.94 2.70
C ALA A 10 2.09 20.82 1.48
N GLU A 11 0.98 21.55 1.51
CA GLU A 11 0.63 22.53 0.47
C GLU A 11 1.43 23.83 0.62
N LYS A 12 1.65 24.29 1.85
CA LYS A 12 2.32 25.57 2.15
C LYS A 12 3.85 25.48 2.09
N TYR A 13 4.42 24.32 2.40
CA TYR A 13 5.86 24.16 2.55
C TYR A 13 6.39 23.06 1.64
N GLN A 14 7.51 23.33 0.96
CA GLN A 14 8.21 22.36 0.11
C GLN A 14 8.72 21.14 0.90
N THR A 15 9.05 21.31 2.19
CA THR A 15 9.52 20.23 3.07
C THR A 15 8.81 20.30 4.41
N VAL A 16 8.26 19.16 4.86
CA VAL A 16 7.58 19.02 6.16
C VAL A 16 8.21 17.87 6.94
N VAL A 17 8.69 18.16 8.15
CA VAL A 17 9.23 17.15 9.08
C VAL A 17 8.14 16.71 10.04
N ILE A 18 7.76 15.44 9.98
CA ILE A 18 6.71 14.87 10.84
C ILE A 18 7.35 13.98 11.92
N ILE A 19 7.36 14.47 13.15
CA ILE A 19 7.89 13.75 14.31
C ILE A 19 6.78 12.96 15.00
N GLY A 20 7.11 11.76 15.48
CA GLY A 20 6.24 11.01 16.38
C GLY A 20 6.79 9.62 16.67
N GLU A 21 6.16 8.92 17.60
CA GLU A 21 6.63 7.62 18.10
C GLU A 21 6.73 6.55 17.00
N THR A 22 7.75 5.70 17.09
CA THR A 22 7.90 4.56 16.18
C THR A 22 6.65 3.68 16.22
N GLY A 23 6.05 3.45 15.06
CA GLY A 23 4.84 2.63 14.92
C GLY A 23 3.51 3.39 14.84
N CYS A 24 3.43 4.70 15.08
CA CYS A 24 2.15 5.43 14.99
C CYS A 24 1.61 5.67 13.56
N GLY A 25 2.11 4.94 12.55
CA GLY A 25 1.61 4.96 11.17
C GLY A 25 2.15 6.08 10.27
N LYS A 26 3.10 6.90 10.74
CA LYS A 26 3.65 8.05 9.99
C LYS A 26 4.23 7.66 8.63
N SER A 27 5.04 6.60 8.57
CA SER A 27 5.73 6.16 7.36
C SER A 27 4.82 5.44 6.35
N THR A 28 3.59 5.09 6.72
CA THR A 28 2.67 4.33 5.86
C THR A 28 1.39 5.09 5.56
N GLN A 29 0.67 5.57 6.57
CA GLN A 29 -0.64 6.18 6.40
C GLN A 29 -0.57 7.61 5.85
N ILE A 30 0.46 8.38 6.21
CA ILE A 30 0.58 9.78 5.77
C ILE A 30 0.87 9.85 4.26
N PRO A 31 1.87 9.13 3.72
CA PRO A 31 2.11 9.12 2.28
C PRO A 31 0.87 8.68 1.48
N GLN A 32 0.21 7.59 1.88
CA GLN A 32 -0.99 7.08 1.20
C GLN A 32 -2.15 8.08 1.17
N ARG A 33 -2.37 8.81 2.27
CA ARG A 33 -3.45 9.80 2.35
C ARG A 33 -3.12 11.06 1.56
N ASN A 34 -1.87 11.53 1.66
CA ASN A 34 -1.43 12.72 0.96
C ASN A 34 -1.43 12.48 -0.56
N ASP A 35 -0.92 11.35 -1.01
CA ASP A 35 -0.92 10.92 -2.42
C ASP A 35 -2.35 10.98 -3.01
N ARG A 36 -3.32 10.33 -2.37
CA ARG A 36 -4.72 10.36 -2.82
C ARG A 36 -5.36 11.74 -2.80
N ALA A 37 -5.00 12.58 -1.82
CA ALA A 37 -5.52 13.95 -1.74
C ALA A 37 -4.95 14.81 -2.87
N MET A 38 -3.64 14.73 -3.10
CA MET A 38 -2.95 15.45 -4.17
C MET A 38 -3.45 15.03 -5.55
N ILE A 39 -3.62 13.72 -5.80
CA ILE A 39 -4.16 13.22 -7.07
C ILE A 39 -5.55 13.80 -7.34
N ARG A 40 -6.43 13.84 -6.34
CA ARG A 40 -7.77 14.45 -6.47
C ARG A 40 -7.69 15.94 -6.78
N GLN A 41 -6.76 16.65 -6.13
CA GLN A 41 -6.55 18.08 -6.37
C GLN A 41 -6.02 18.36 -7.78
N ILE A 42 -5.04 17.58 -8.25
CA ILE A 42 -4.47 17.69 -9.61
C ILE A 42 -5.54 17.42 -10.67
N CYS A 43 -6.40 16.42 -10.46
CA CYS A 43 -7.51 16.12 -11.36
C CYS A 43 -8.74 17.04 -11.17
N ASN A 44 -8.63 18.07 -10.33
CA ASN A 44 -9.69 19.04 -10.03
C ASN A 44 -11.02 18.39 -9.63
N VAL A 45 -10.95 17.32 -8.83
CA VAL A 45 -12.14 16.60 -8.34
C VAL A 45 -12.94 17.51 -7.43
N LYS A 46 -14.19 17.78 -7.82
CA LYS A 46 -15.08 18.65 -7.05
C LYS A 46 -15.54 17.96 -5.76
N PRO A 47 -15.86 18.72 -4.70
CA PRO A 47 -16.35 18.16 -3.43
C PRO A 47 -17.52 17.19 -3.59
N GLU A 48 -18.47 17.50 -4.47
CA GLU A 48 -19.64 16.68 -4.80
C GLU A 48 -19.27 15.31 -5.41
N ASP A 49 -18.17 15.24 -6.16
CA ASP A 49 -17.72 14.04 -6.87
C ASP A 49 -16.75 13.18 -6.03
N VAL A 50 -16.35 13.63 -4.83
CA VAL A 50 -15.35 12.92 -4.02
C VAL A 50 -15.80 11.49 -3.68
N ALA A 51 -17.09 11.30 -3.41
CA ALA A 51 -17.66 10.01 -3.02
C ALA A 51 -17.75 9.02 -4.19
N THR A 52 -18.01 9.51 -5.40
CA THR A 52 -18.18 8.69 -6.61
C THR A 52 -16.85 8.44 -7.33
N THR A 53 -15.91 9.39 -7.25
CA THR A 53 -14.61 9.30 -7.92
C THR A 53 -13.71 8.26 -7.25
N ARG A 54 -13.38 7.21 -8.00
CA ARG A 54 -12.47 6.16 -7.53
C ARG A 54 -11.01 6.55 -7.78
N SER A 55 -10.14 6.28 -6.80
CA SER A 55 -8.72 6.67 -6.91
C SER A 55 -7.97 5.93 -8.02
N ASN A 56 -8.35 4.70 -8.37
CA ASN A 56 -7.74 3.95 -9.46
C ASN A 56 -8.03 4.57 -10.85
N GLU A 57 -9.20 5.17 -11.03
CA GLU A 57 -9.57 5.87 -12.27
C GLU A 57 -8.68 7.10 -12.48
N LEU A 58 -8.46 7.89 -11.41
CA LEU A 58 -7.56 9.04 -11.44
C LEU A 58 -6.10 8.65 -11.67
N LEU A 59 -5.64 7.58 -11.01
CA LEU A 59 -4.30 7.03 -11.24
C LEU A 59 -4.10 6.60 -12.69
N THR A 60 -5.10 5.93 -13.27
CA THR A 60 -5.08 5.51 -14.68
C THR A 60 -5.02 6.72 -15.62
N LEU A 61 -5.83 7.75 -15.36
CA LEU A 61 -5.84 8.99 -16.12
C LEU A 61 -4.46 9.67 -16.15
N LEU A 62 -3.75 9.64 -15.01
CA LEU A 62 -2.42 10.24 -14.89
C LEU A 62 -1.27 9.29 -15.30
N GLY A 63 -1.56 8.05 -15.68
CA GLY A 63 -0.53 7.04 -15.94
C GLY A 63 0.32 6.68 -14.71
N LEU A 64 -0.24 6.83 -13.51
CA LEU A 64 0.43 6.57 -12.24
C LEU A 64 0.05 5.20 -11.67
N GLU A 65 1.01 4.57 -11.01
CA GLU A 65 0.81 3.32 -10.29
C GLU A 65 0.28 3.59 -8.86
N ASP A 66 -0.61 2.74 -8.34
CA ASP A 66 -1.07 2.87 -6.95
C ASP A 66 0.11 2.70 -5.98
N LEU A 67 0.34 3.71 -5.14
CA LEU A 67 1.38 3.71 -4.12
C LEU A 67 1.34 2.44 -3.24
N ASN A 68 0.16 1.87 -2.99
CA ASN A 68 0.01 0.63 -2.25
C ASN A 68 0.66 -0.57 -2.96
N LEU A 69 0.53 -0.64 -4.29
CA LEU A 69 1.16 -1.67 -5.11
C LEU A 69 2.68 -1.48 -5.12
N ILE A 70 3.17 -0.24 -5.28
CA ILE A 70 4.60 0.09 -5.19
C ILE A 70 5.18 -0.32 -3.83
N LEU A 71 4.53 0.05 -2.73
CA LEU A 71 5.00 -0.26 -1.39
C LEU A 71 4.97 -1.76 -1.10
N LYS A 72 3.97 -2.48 -1.62
CA LYS A 72 3.86 -3.94 -1.52
C LYS A 72 4.98 -4.63 -2.29
N GLU A 73 5.26 -4.16 -3.50
CA GLU A 73 6.35 -4.66 -4.33
C GLU A 73 7.71 -4.51 -3.65
N ARG A 74 8.03 -3.30 -3.18
CA ARG A 74 9.29 -2.99 -2.48
C ARG A 74 9.45 -3.85 -1.23
N ARG A 75 8.37 -4.04 -0.49
CA ARG A 75 8.34 -4.87 0.72
C ARG A 75 8.62 -6.34 0.42
N LEU A 76 8.05 -6.88 -0.65
CA LEU A 76 8.30 -8.26 -1.11
C LEU A 76 9.71 -8.43 -1.71
N ARG A 77 10.26 -7.42 -2.40
CA ARG A 77 11.69 -7.43 -2.79
C ARG A 77 12.61 -7.52 -1.58
N TRP A 78 12.34 -6.71 -0.56
CA TRP A 78 13.09 -6.73 0.69
C TRP A 78 12.92 -8.07 1.43
N TYR A 79 11.72 -8.65 1.42
CA TYR A 79 11.48 -9.98 1.97
C TYR A 79 12.42 -11.03 1.37
N GLY A 80 12.53 -11.10 0.04
CA GLY A 80 13.48 -12.02 -0.58
C GLY A 80 14.94 -11.73 -0.20
N HIS A 81 15.31 -10.46 -0.01
CA HIS A 81 16.65 -10.13 0.51
C HIS A 81 16.85 -10.68 1.93
N VAL A 82 15.87 -10.48 2.82
CA VAL A 82 15.91 -10.99 4.20
C VAL A 82 16.00 -12.51 4.23
N GLU A 83 15.24 -13.24 3.42
CA GLU A 83 15.31 -14.71 3.37
C GLU A 83 16.68 -15.23 2.92
N ARG A 84 17.37 -14.51 2.02
CA ARG A 84 18.73 -14.84 1.58
C ARG A 84 19.83 -14.26 2.47
N SER A 85 19.48 -13.43 3.45
CA SER A 85 20.43 -12.80 4.35
C SER A 85 20.80 -13.72 5.50
N SER A 86 21.99 -13.50 6.07
CA SER A 86 22.47 -14.16 7.27
C SER A 86 22.89 -13.12 8.32
N GLY A 87 23.25 -13.58 9.52
CA GLY A 87 23.69 -12.72 10.61
C GLY A 87 22.59 -11.79 11.13
N ALA A 88 22.95 -10.54 11.41
CA ALA A 88 22.11 -9.59 12.15
C ALA A 88 20.70 -9.39 11.57
N ILE A 89 20.54 -9.37 10.24
CA ILE A 89 19.23 -9.17 9.60
C ILE A 89 18.29 -10.34 9.90
N LYS A 90 18.76 -11.58 9.71
CA LYS A 90 17.96 -12.79 9.97
C LYS A 90 17.71 -12.95 11.47
N THR A 91 18.73 -12.71 12.31
CA THR A 91 18.58 -12.72 13.77
C THR A 91 17.54 -11.71 14.25
N ALA A 92 17.54 -10.48 13.73
CA ALA A 92 16.56 -9.48 14.09
C ALA A 92 15.13 -9.83 13.64
N LEU A 93 14.98 -10.53 12.51
CA LEU A 93 13.68 -11.00 12.03
C LEU A 93 13.07 -12.06 12.95
N ASP A 94 13.89 -13.00 13.43
CA ASP A 94 13.44 -14.14 14.23
C ASP A 94 13.42 -13.86 15.74
N MET A 95 14.00 -12.74 16.17
CA MET A 95 13.98 -12.28 17.57
C MET A 95 12.54 -12.11 18.08
N GLN A 96 12.21 -12.85 19.14
CA GLN A 96 10.98 -12.62 19.89
C GLN A 96 11.21 -11.59 20.97
N VAL A 97 10.54 -10.43 20.84
CA VAL A 97 10.55 -9.38 21.87
C VAL A 97 9.37 -9.64 22.82
N THR A 98 9.67 -9.89 24.09
CA THR A 98 8.67 -10.02 25.14
C THR A 98 8.07 -8.65 25.49
N GLY A 99 6.77 -8.62 25.80
CA GLY A 99 6.06 -7.40 26.17
C GLY A 99 4.72 -7.22 25.47
N SER A 100 3.92 -6.27 25.98
CA SER A 100 2.62 -5.93 25.42
C SER A 100 2.76 -4.90 24.30
N ARG A 101 1.86 -4.96 23.30
CA ARG A 101 1.83 -3.97 22.23
C ARG A 101 1.09 -2.72 22.70
N GLY A 102 1.79 -1.60 22.77
CA GLY A 102 1.19 -0.30 23.06
C GLY A 102 0.17 0.16 22.01
N LYS A 103 -0.70 1.10 22.42
CA LYS A 103 -1.72 1.73 21.57
C LYS A 103 -1.03 2.51 20.44
N GLY A 104 -1.57 2.41 19.22
CA GLY A 104 -1.05 3.11 18.04
C GLY A 104 -0.02 2.34 17.21
N ARG A 105 0.62 1.29 17.76
CA ARG A 105 1.52 0.40 16.98
C ARG A 105 0.71 -0.41 15.96
N PRO A 106 1.26 -0.75 14.77
CA PRO A 106 0.52 -1.54 13.79
C PRO A 106 0.18 -2.91 14.37
N ARG A 107 -1.06 -3.38 14.12
CA ARG A 107 -1.55 -4.66 14.67
C ARG A 107 -0.78 -5.87 14.18
N MET A 108 -0.17 -5.78 12.99
CA MET A 108 0.61 -6.87 12.39
C MET A 108 2.10 -6.63 12.53
N THR A 109 2.87 -7.72 12.72
CA THR A 109 4.33 -7.67 12.51
C THR A 109 4.66 -7.52 11.03
N TRP A 110 5.88 -7.10 10.72
CA TRP A 110 6.38 -7.12 9.34
C TRP A 110 6.28 -8.51 8.70
N LYS A 111 6.65 -9.58 9.44
CA LYS A 111 6.54 -10.98 9.00
C LYS A 111 5.10 -11.38 8.63
N GLN A 112 4.12 -10.96 9.42
CA GLN A 112 2.70 -11.19 9.12
C GLN A 112 2.24 -10.40 7.88
N VAL A 113 2.73 -9.17 7.71
CA VAL A 113 2.40 -8.35 6.53
C VAL A 113 2.98 -8.97 5.26
N THR A 114 4.25 -9.35 5.27
CA THR A 114 4.90 -10.00 4.11
C THR A 114 4.22 -11.31 3.75
N GLU A 115 3.83 -12.12 4.74
CA GLU A 115 3.14 -13.39 4.47
C GLU A 115 1.76 -13.17 3.84
N ARG A 116 1.01 -12.17 4.30
CA ARG A 116 -0.23 -11.76 3.65
C ARG A 116 0.03 -11.31 2.22
N ASP A 117 1.04 -10.46 2.00
CA ASP A 117 1.34 -9.95 0.67
C ASP A 117 1.71 -11.07 -0.31
N ARG A 118 2.48 -12.05 0.16
CA ARG A 118 2.83 -13.25 -0.63
C ARG A 118 1.57 -14.01 -1.03
N LYS A 119 0.66 -14.25 -0.07
CA LYS A 119 -0.60 -14.93 -0.35
C LYS A 119 -1.46 -14.15 -1.35
N ASP A 120 -1.63 -12.84 -1.13
CA ASP A 120 -2.42 -11.97 -2.00
C ASP A 120 -1.88 -11.95 -3.44
N TRP A 121 -0.56 -12.01 -3.61
CA TRP A 121 0.11 -12.03 -4.91
C TRP A 121 0.43 -13.43 -5.43
N LYS A 122 -0.13 -14.46 -4.78
CA LYS A 122 0.03 -15.87 -5.18
C LYS A 122 1.50 -16.32 -5.28
N LEU A 123 2.37 -15.78 -4.42
CA LEU A 123 3.79 -16.08 -4.33
C LEU A 123 4.12 -17.11 -3.23
N SER A 124 3.11 -17.81 -2.68
CA SER A 124 3.31 -18.80 -1.62
C SER A 124 4.18 -19.98 -2.06
N THR A 125 4.14 -20.34 -3.34
CA THR A 125 4.95 -21.43 -3.94
C THR A 125 6.25 -20.93 -4.57
N THR A 126 6.44 -19.61 -4.69
CA THR A 126 7.67 -19.03 -5.24
C THR A 126 8.74 -19.03 -4.17
N ASP A 127 9.86 -19.72 -4.44
CA ASP A 127 10.99 -19.77 -3.52
C ASP A 127 11.72 -18.40 -3.45
N PRO A 128 11.80 -17.76 -2.26
CA PRO A 128 12.57 -16.55 -2.08
C PRO A 128 14.10 -16.75 -2.09
N HIS A 129 14.60 -17.98 -1.94
CA HIS A 129 16.05 -18.25 -1.99
C HIS A 129 16.60 -18.18 -3.42
N ASP A 130 15.84 -18.58 -4.43
CA ASP A 130 16.16 -18.26 -5.82
C ASP A 130 15.90 -16.76 -6.11
N ARG A 131 16.99 -16.01 -6.21
CA ARG A 131 16.97 -14.56 -6.48
C ARG A 131 16.26 -14.22 -7.78
N ASN A 132 16.46 -14.99 -8.85
CA ASN A 132 15.94 -14.67 -10.17
C ASN A 132 14.46 -14.97 -10.24
N THR A 133 14.06 -16.15 -9.78
CA THR A 133 12.65 -16.59 -9.70
C THR A 133 11.84 -15.68 -8.76
N TRP A 134 12.41 -15.28 -7.62
CA TRP A 134 11.74 -14.32 -6.73
C TRP A 134 11.55 -12.94 -7.38
N ARG A 135 12.60 -12.38 -8.00
CA ARG A 135 12.53 -11.06 -8.64
C ARG A 135 11.60 -11.05 -9.84
N SER A 136 11.55 -12.11 -10.63
CA SER A 136 10.61 -12.21 -11.75
C SER A 136 9.18 -12.37 -11.24
N GLY A 137 8.94 -13.26 -10.27
CA GLY A 137 7.63 -13.50 -9.65
C GLY A 137 7.01 -12.23 -9.06
N VAL A 138 7.77 -11.48 -8.25
CA VAL A 138 7.31 -10.21 -7.66
C VAL A 138 6.98 -9.17 -8.74
N ARG A 139 7.80 -9.04 -9.79
CA ARG A 139 7.54 -8.10 -10.90
C ARG A 139 6.30 -8.48 -11.70
N SER A 140 6.13 -9.77 -11.99
CA SER A 140 4.95 -10.28 -12.71
C SER A 140 3.68 -10.08 -11.89
N ALA A 141 3.74 -10.34 -10.58
CA ALA A 141 2.61 -10.11 -9.68
C ALA A 141 2.24 -8.63 -9.57
N MET A 142 3.21 -7.73 -9.49
CA MET A 142 2.97 -6.28 -9.54
C MET A 142 2.21 -5.92 -10.83
N ARG A 143 2.75 -6.31 -11.99
CA ARG A 143 2.11 -6.01 -13.29
C ARG A 143 0.68 -6.54 -13.39
N ALA A 144 0.45 -7.77 -12.91
CA ALA A 144 -0.88 -8.35 -12.88
C ALA A 144 -1.83 -7.55 -11.97
N ALA A 145 -1.36 -7.09 -10.80
CA ALA A 145 -2.15 -6.29 -9.89
C ALA A 145 -2.47 -4.88 -10.43
N SER A 146 -1.54 -4.28 -11.17
CA SER A 146 -1.72 -2.97 -11.82
C SER A 146 -2.76 -3.01 -12.95
N GLN A 147 -2.94 -4.17 -13.59
CA GLN A 147 -3.88 -4.36 -14.70
C GLN A 147 -5.29 -4.75 -14.24
N LEU A 148 -5.48 -5.11 -12.97
CA LEU A 148 -6.80 -5.48 -12.46
C LEU A 148 -7.68 -4.22 -12.34
N PRO A 149 -8.87 -4.19 -12.97
CA PRO A 149 -9.86 -3.17 -12.64
C PRO A 149 -10.17 -3.27 -11.14
N GLY A 150 -10.16 -2.13 -10.45
CA GLY A 150 -10.24 -2.06 -9.00
C GLY A 150 -11.35 -2.97 -8.46
N ARG A 151 -11.01 -3.81 -7.47
CA ARG A 151 -11.96 -4.71 -6.80
C ARG A 151 -13.10 -3.89 -6.19
N GLY A 152 -14.18 -3.77 -6.95
CA GLY A 152 -15.34 -2.95 -6.69
C GLY A 152 -16.36 -2.95 -7.84
N SER A 153 -16.45 -4.05 -8.60
CA SER A 153 -17.70 -4.46 -9.24
C SER A 153 -18.19 -5.67 -8.44
N THR A 154 -19.03 -5.43 -7.44
CA THR A 154 -20.11 -6.38 -7.23
C THR A 154 -21.08 -6.02 -8.33
N ASP A 155 -21.13 -6.83 -9.38
CA ASP A 155 -22.28 -6.90 -10.26
C ASP A 155 -23.46 -7.22 -9.34
N VAL A 156 -24.16 -6.18 -8.92
CA VAL A 156 -25.57 -6.29 -8.58
C VAL A 156 -26.27 -6.07 -9.90
N ASP A 157 -26.82 -7.15 -10.44
CA ASP A 157 -27.74 -7.13 -11.56
C ASP A 157 -28.82 -6.06 -11.29
N VAL A 158 -28.65 -4.88 -11.89
CA VAL A 158 -29.74 -3.92 -12.01
C VAL A 158 -30.62 -4.46 -13.13
N ALA A 159 -31.67 -5.17 -12.74
CA ALA A 159 -32.76 -5.51 -13.63
C ALA A 159 -33.24 -4.23 -14.36
N PRO A 160 -33.55 -4.31 -15.67
CA PRO A 160 -33.97 -3.14 -16.42
C PRO A 160 -35.28 -2.61 -15.83
N VAL A 161 -35.29 -1.31 -15.54
CA VAL A 161 -36.50 -0.58 -15.16
C VAL A 161 -37.48 -0.68 -16.33
N PRO A 162 -38.69 -1.22 -16.15
CA PRO A 162 -39.67 -1.28 -17.22
C PRO A 162 -40.16 0.13 -17.54
N ALA A 163 -40.17 0.47 -18.82
CA ALA A 163 -40.73 1.70 -19.31
C ALA A 163 -42.27 1.67 -19.16
N ARG A 164 -42.80 2.51 -18.28
CA ARG A 164 -44.00 3.34 -18.50
C ARG A 164 -44.19 4.33 -17.36
#